data_AF-A0A8T2PT16-F1
#
_entry.id   AF-A0A8T2PT16-F1
#
_cell.length_a   1.000
_cell.length_b   1.000
_cell.length_c   1.000
_cell.angle_alpha   90.00
_cell.angle_beta   90.00
_cell.angle_gamma   90.00
#
_symmetry.space_group_name_H-M   'P 1'
#
loop_
_entity.id
_entity.type
_entity.pdbx_description
1 polymer ?
#
loop_
_entity_poly.entity_id
_entity_poly.type
_entity_poly.pdbx_seq_one_letter_code
_entity_poly.pdbx_strand_id
1 'polypeptide(L)'
;VKQYRKCNNNVSVPLCFPKQIFPRAGSLFRCSMAGSGGDWQTARRRKGAARREEMCQPVQGDLGSPEDRSRIQRRITEAMAELRGEEFWLNWKELLSGCLVSETCSFSNGGLDCVCYGLGSFSTCVNARYQLAMLLLLLDTLKILPEQCSVYDPVFTPGECEVLQGFGLIVLTENEEGKRPVSRPTLFYLIHCGKALYNNLLWSNWSPQALSWLTIVGNSFSSIQER
;
A
#
# COMPACT_ATOMS: atom_id res chain seq x y z
N VAL A 1 39.47 11.69 -5.37
CA VAL A 1 38.51 12.73 -4.92
C VAL A 1 37.18 12.51 -5.64
N LYS A 2 36.18 11.96 -4.96
CA LYS A 2 34.76 12.13 -5.29
C LYS A 2 34.05 12.31 -3.96
N GLN A 3 33.72 13.56 -3.66
CA GLN A 3 32.97 13.96 -2.49
C GLN A 3 31.49 13.67 -2.76
N TYR A 4 30.83 12.98 -1.85
CA TYR A 4 29.39 12.77 -1.91
C TYR A 4 28.71 13.77 -0.98
N ARG A 5 27.73 14.49 -1.53
CA ARG A 5 26.82 15.36 -0.78
C ARG A 5 25.87 14.46 0.02
N LYS A 6 25.87 14.63 1.34
CA LYS A 6 24.79 14.16 2.23
C LYS A 6 23.50 14.87 1.80
N CYS A 7 22.57 14.15 1.17
CA CYS A 7 21.18 14.60 1.14
C CYS A 7 20.57 14.25 2.50
N ASN A 8 20.46 15.27 3.37
CA ASN A 8 19.60 15.21 4.53
C ASN A 8 18.14 15.17 4.07
N ASN A 9 17.31 14.48 4.85
CA ASN A 9 15.83 14.39 4.78
C ASN A 9 15.23 13.10 4.20
N ASN A 10 15.81 11.93 4.52
CA ASN A 10 15.00 10.71 4.59
C ASN A 10 14.20 10.74 5.90
N VAL A 11 13.00 11.33 5.85
CA VAL A 11 12.01 11.17 6.93
C VAL A 11 11.33 9.83 6.72
N SER A 12 11.96 8.76 7.21
CA SER A 12 11.29 7.47 7.36
C SER A 12 10.36 7.57 8.58
N VAL A 13 9.06 7.82 8.36
CA VAL A 13 8.07 7.77 9.44
C VAL A 13 7.65 6.32 9.64
N PRO A 14 7.97 5.66 10.77
CA PRO A 14 7.47 4.31 11.03
C PRO A 14 5.96 4.37 11.28
N LEU A 15 5.18 3.81 10.36
CA LEU A 15 3.74 3.59 10.56
C LEU A 15 3.56 2.40 11.51
N CYS A 16 3.58 2.69 12.82
CA CYS A 16 3.08 1.75 13.83
C CYS A 16 1.58 2.00 14.00
N PHE A 17 0.76 1.14 13.40
CA PHE A 17 -0.67 1.11 13.71
C PHE A 17 -0.88 0.77 15.18
N PRO A 18 -1.80 1.45 15.89
CA PRO A 18 -2.19 1.04 17.24
C PRO A 18 -2.70 -0.40 17.19
N LYS A 19 -2.06 -1.30 17.96
CA LYS A 19 -2.47 -2.70 18.15
C LYS A 19 -3.91 -2.86 18.71
N GLN A 20 -4.59 -1.75 19.02
CA GLN A 20 -5.95 -1.73 19.56
C GLN A 20 -7.06 -1.76 18.49
N ILE A 21 -6.79 -1.32 17.25
CA ILE A 21 -7.81 -1.31 16.17
C ILE A 21 -7.88 -2.67 15.44
N PHE A 22 -6.84 -3.50 15.57
CA PHE A 22 -6.74 -4.80 14.91
C PHE A 22 -6.74 -5.94 15.94
N PRO A 23 -7.74 -6.85 15.95
CA PRO A 23 -7.72 -8.00 16.85
C PRO A 23 -6.51 -8.90 16.54
N ARG A 24 -5.78 -9.26 17.61
CA ARG A 24 -4.45 -9.87 17.66
C ARG A 24 -4.23 -11.07 16.72
N ALA A 25 -3.02 -11.13 16.16
CA ALA A 25 -2.25 -12.36 16.03
C ALA A 25 -0.78 -12.11 16.46
N GLY A 26 -0.30 -12.87 17.45
CA GLY A 26 1.13 -13.14 17.66
C GLY A 26 1.93 -12.29 18.66
N SER A 27 2.10 -12.85 19.86
CA SER A 27 3.25 -12.78 20.79
C SER A 27 4.08 -11.49 20.99
N LEU A 28 4.07 -11.00 22.24
CA LEU A 28 5.15 -10.19 22.83
C LEU A 28 6.46 -10.99 22.84
N PHE A 29 7.55 -10.40 22.35
CA PHE A 29 8.88 -10.67 22.89
C PHE A 29 9.66 -9.36 23.03
N ARG A 30 10.19 -9.14 24.23
CA ARG A 30 11.11 -8.06 24.59
C ARG A 30 12.51 -8.62 24.37
N CYS A 31 13.38 -7.95 23.62
CA CYS A 31 14.80 -8.28 23.64
C CYS A 31 15.66 -7.03 23.79
N SER A 32 16.56 -7.12 24.76
CA SER A 32 17.53 -6.12 25.21
C SER A 32 18.69 -6.01 24.21
N MET A 33 19.32 -4.83 24.16
CA MET A 33 20.55 -4.61 23.38
C MET A 33 21.70 -5.50 23.84
N ALA A 34 22.45 -6.05 22.88
CA ALA A 34 23.87 -6.36 23.03
C ALA A 34 24.57 -6.44 21.66
N GLY A 35 25.54 -5.55 21.46
CA GLY A 35 26.92 -5.87 21.06
C GLY A 35 27.23 -6.62 19.76
N SER A 36 27.88 -5.87 18.86
CA SER A 36 29.07 -6.23 18.05
C SER A 36 29.00 -7.34 16.99
N GLY A 37 29.36 -6.92 15.76
CA GLY A 37 30.28 -7.66 14.87
C GLY A 37 29.65 -8.71 13.95
N GLY A 38 29.55 -8.39 12.66
CA GLY A 38 29.26 -9.38 11.62
C GLY A 38 29.43 -8.82 10.21
N ASP A 39 30.38 -9.40 9.47
CA ASP A 39 30.70 -9.12 8.07
C ASP A 39 29.53 -9.39 7.11
N TRP A 40 29.46 -8.61 6.02
CA TRP A 40 28.47 -8.79 4.95
C TRP A 40 28.73 -10.09 4.17
N GLN A 41 27.78 -11.03 4.19
CA GLN A 41 27.81 -12.20 3.31
C GLN A 41 26.90 -12.03 2.08
N THR A 42 27.43 -12.37 0.91
CA THR A 42 26.70 -12.36 -0.37
C THR A 42 25.82 -13.62 -0.48
N ALA A 43 24.50 -13.44 -0.54
CA ALA A 43 23.57 -14.56 -0.72
C ALA A 43 23.64 -15.12 -2.15
N ARG A 44 24.05 -16.39 -2.31
CA ARG A 44 23.95 -17.13 -3.58
C ARG A 44 22.54 -17.67 -3.78
N ARG A 45 22.02 -17.46 -4.99
CA ARG A 45 20.69 -17.86 -5.48
C ARG A 45 20.54 -19.39 -5.48
N ARG A 46 19.65 -19.95 -4.64
CA ARG A 46 19.12 -21.30 -4.84
C ARG A 46 18.00 -21.23 -5.88
N LYS A 47 18.09 -22.05 -6.95
CA LYS A 47 17.03 -22.22 -7.94
C LYS A 47 15.85 -22.93 -7.26
N GLY A 48 14.84 -22.17 -6.85
CA GLY A 48 13.52 -22.70 -6.50
C GLY A 48 12.75 -22.99 -7.79
N ALA A 49 12.09 -24.14 -7.86
CA ALA A 49 11.21 -24.50 -8.96
C ALA A 49 10.08 -23.47 -9.07
N ALA A 50 9.87 -22.93 -10.27
CA ALA A 50 8.75 -22.06 -10.56
C ALA A 50 7.45 -22.85 -10.37
N ARG A 51 6.66 -22.50 -9.34
CA ARG A 51 5.23 -22.81 -9.36
C ARG A 51 4.64 -21.97 -10.48
N ARG A 52 4.09 -22.64 -11.48
CA ARG A 52 3.30 -22.02 -12.54
C ARG A 52 2.05 -21.46 -11.87
N GLU A 53 2.03 -20.15 -11.64
CA GLU A 53 0.81 -19.46 -11.24
C GLU A 53 -0.17 -19.54 -12.41
N GLU A 54 -1.33 -20.13 -12.16
CA GLU A 54 -2.40 -20.15 -13.14
C GLU A 54 -2.84 -18.72 -13.43
N MET A 55 -2.80 -18.39 -14.71
CA MET A 55 -3.37 -17.18 -15.31
C MET A 55 -4.80 -17.01 -14.80
N CYS A 56 -5.16 -15.78 -14.39
CA CYS A 56 -6.54 -15.41 -14.08
C CYS A 56 -7.40 -15.59 -15.34
N GLN A 57 -7.86 -16.82 -15.57
CA GLN A 57 -9.07 -17.05 -16.35
C GLN A 57 -10.24 -16.54 -15.51
N PRO A 58 -11.32 -16.05 -16.12
CA PRO A 58 -12.51 -15.67 -15.39
C PRO A 58 -13.09 -16.94 -14.75
N VAL A 59 -12.66 -17.22 -13.52
CA VAL A 59 -13.34 -18.16 -12.64
C VAL A 59 -14.73 -17.57 -12.47
N GLN A 60 -15.77 -18.35 -12.78
CA GLN A 60 -17.16 -18.02 -12.49
C GLN A 60 -17.32 -17.96 -10.97
N GLY A 61 -16.80 -16.90 -10.35
CA GLY A 61 -17.05 -16.54 -8.98
C GLY A 61 -18.45 -15.97 -8.89
N ASP A 62 -19.19 -16.40 -7.87
CA ASP A 62 -20.52 -15.92 -7.55
C ASP A 62 -20.54 -14.38 -7.60
N LEU A 63 -21.23 -13.84 -8.62
CA LEU A 63 -21.56 -12.43 -8.71
C LEU A 63 -22.57 -12.19 -7.58
N GLY A 64 -22.06 -11.96 -6.38
CA GLY A 64 -22.87 -11.74 -5.19
C GLY A 64 -24.02 -10.78 -5.48
N SER A 65 -25.16 -11.01 -4.85
CA SER A 65 -26.40 -10.32 -5.19
C SER A 65 -26.23 -8.79 -5.14
N PRO A 66 -27.04 -8.00 -5.88
CA PRO A 66 -27.05 -6.54 -5.74
C PRO A 66 -27.17 -6.07 -4.27
N GLU A 67 -27.87 -6.83 -3.44
CA GLU A 67 -28.02 -6.59 -2.00
C GLU A 67 -26.71 -6.79 -1.24
N ASP A 68 -25.94 -7.83 -1.59
CA ASP A 68 -24.63 -8.09 -1.00
C ASP A 68 -23.64 -6.96 -1.32
N ARG A 69 -23.62 -6.48 -2.57
CA ARG A 69 -22.79 -5.34 -3.00
C ARG A 69 -23.14 -4.08 -2.22
N SER A 70 -24.43 -3.80 -2.08
CA SER A 70 -24.94 -2.66 -1.29
C SER A 70 -24.53 -2.77 0.19
N ARG A 71 -24.57 -3.98 0.75
CA ARG A 71 -24.11 -4.24 2.13
C ARG A 71 -22.61 -4.02 2.28
N ILE A 72 -21.80 -4.45 1.31
CA ILE A 72 -20.35 -4.24 1.33
C ILE A 72 -20.04 -2.73 1.28
N GLN A 73 -20.65 -2.00 0.35
CA GLN A 73 -20.51 -0.54 0.25
C GLN A 73 -20.87 0.16 1.56
N ARG A 74 -22.02 -0.19 2.16
CA ARG A 74 -22.44 0.38 3.46
C ARG A 74 -21.38 0.16 4.54
N ARG A 75 -20.85 -1.05 4.67
CA ARG A 75 -19.82 -1.38 5.68
C ARG A 75 -18.51 -0.62 5.44
N ILE A 76 -18.15 -0.34 4.19
CA ILE A 76 -16.97 0.47 3.86
C ILE A 76 -17.21 1.92 4.30
N THR A 77 -18.37 2.48 3.98
CA THR A 77 -18.75 3.85 4.39
C THR A 77 -18.80 3.99 5.92
N GLU A 78 -19.32 3.00 6.63
CA GLU A 78 -19.30 2.94 8.10
C GLU A 78 -17.85 2.96 8.62
N ALA A 79 -16.97 2.11 8.07
CA ALA A 79 -15.55 2.10 8.44
C ALA A 79 -14.87 3.45 8.15
N MET A 80 -15.19 4.12 7.04
CA MET A 80 -14.68 5.47 6.75
C MET A 80 -15.16 6.49 7.79
N ALA A 81 -16.42 6.40 8.23
CA ALA A 81 -16.97 7.30 9.24
C ALA A 81 -16.32 7.11 10.60
N GLU A 82 -16.12 5.85 11.02
CA GLU A 82 -15.40 5.52 12.24
C GLU A 82 -13.95 6.05 12.21
N LEU A 83 -13.21 5.77 11.13
CA LEU A 83 -11.84 6.25 10.96
C LEU A 83 -11.73 7.78 11.03
N ARG A 84 -12.70 8.52 10.50
CA ARG A 84 -12.72 10.00 10.57
C ARG A 84 -12.84 10.52 11.99
N GLY A 85 -13.45 9.76 12.89
CA GLY A 85 -13.62 10.14 14.30
C GLY A 85 -12.39 9.84 15.17
N GLU A 86 -11.45 9.04 14.67
CA GLU A 86 -10.28 8.64 15.43
C GLU A 86 -9.19 9.73 15.45
N GLU A 87 -8.60 9.98 16.62
CA GLU A 87 -7.54 10.99 16.78
C GLU A 87 -6.32 10.70 15.90
N PHE A 88 -6.02 9.41 15.68
CA PHE A 88 -4.87 9.03 14.85
C PHE A 88 -5.05 9.52 13.40
N TRP A 89 -6.28 9.52 12.87
CA TRP A 89 -6.57 9.97 11.52
C TRP A 89 -6.36 11.48 11.38
N LEU A 90 -6.73 12.26 12.39
CA LEU A 90 -6.49 13.70 12.44
C LEU A 90 -4.98 14.00 12.39
N ASN A 91 -4.20 13.32 13.22
CA ASN A 91 -2.73 13.44 13.22
C ASN A 91 -2.13 13.04 11.86
N TRP A 92 -2.63 11.95 11.28
CA TRP A 92 -2.19 11.50 9.96
C TRP A 92 -2.51 12.51 8.85
N LYS A 93 -3.72 13.08 8.87
CA LYS A 93 -4.15 14.08 7.90
C LYS A 93 -3.24 15.31 7.95
N GLU A 94 -2.84 15.76 9.14
CA GLU A 94 -1.87 16.85 9.30
C GLU A 94 -0.49 16.48 8.76
N LEU A 95 0.02 15.29 9.07
CA LEU A 95 1.31 14.81 8.57
C LEU A 95 1.33 14.68 7.04
N LEU A 96 0.27 14.13 6.45
CA LEU A 96 0.13 13.99 5.00
C LEU A 96 0.07 15.36 4.32
N SER A 97 -0.68 16.29 4.90
CA SER A 97 -0.74 17.67 4.41
C SER A 97 0.63 18.35 4.50
N GLY A 98 1.40 18.12 5.58
CA GLY A 98 2.73 18.70 5.74
C GLY A 98 3.78 18.12 4.79
N CYS A 99 3.82 16.78 4.63
CA CYS A 99 4.83 16.09 3.84
C CYS A 99 4.58 16.18 2.34
N LEU A 100 3.32 16.00 1.90
CA LEU A 100 3.00 15.86 0.48
C LEU A 100 2.64 17.20 -0.16
N VAL A 101 2.08 18.17 0.57
CA VAL A 101 1.80 19.50 0.00
C VAL A 101 3.08 20.29 -0.25
N SER A 102 4.08 20.17 0.63
CA SER A 102 5.36 20.87 0.48
C SER A 102 6.14 20.43 -0.78
N GLU A 103 6.03 19.16 -1.16
CA GLU A 103 6.64 18.63 -2.40
C GLU A 103 5.76 18.83 -3.64
N THR A 104 4.42 18.87 -3.46
CA THR A 104 3.48 19.02 -4.59
C THR A 104 3.27 20.45 -5.08
N CYS A 105 3.66 21.47 -4.30
CA CYS A 105 3.66 22.88 -4.72
C CYS A 105 4.54 23.17 -5.95
N SER A 106 5.36 22.21 -6.41
CA SER A 106 6.15 22.33 -7.65
C SER A 106 5.55 21.58 -8.85
N PHE A 107 4.51 20.75 -8.67
CA PHE A 107 3.87 20.04 -9.79
C PHE A 107 2.82 20.93 -10.45
N SER A 108 3.30 21.90 -11.22
CA SER A 108 2.45 22.59 -12.21
C SER A 108 1.81 21.54 -13.15
N ASN A 109 0.48 21.42 -13.09
CA ASN A 109 -0.39 20.61 -13.95
C ASN A 109 -0.28 19.06 -13.94
N GLY A 110 0.63 18.45 -13.18
CA GLY A 110 0.78 16.99 -13.14
C GLY A 110 0.17 16.40 -11.87
N GLY A 111 -1.07 15.92 -11.91
CA GLY A 111 -1.73 15.27 -10.76
C GLY A 111 -0.94 14.10 -10.18
N LEU A 112 -1.28 13.71 -8.95
CA LEU A 112 -0.66 12.59 -8.22
C LEU A 112 -1.40 11.29 -8.54
N ASP A 113 -0.69 10.30 -9.07
CA ASP A 113 -1.25 8.97 -9.30
C ASP A 113 -1.20 8.13 -8.00
N CYS A 114 -2.12 7.18 -7.85
CA CYS A 114 -2.11 6.24 -6.73
C CYS A 114 -2.20 4.79 -7.22
N VAL A 115 -1.46 3.90 -6.56
CA VAL A 115 -1.48 2.48 -6.85
C VAL A 115 -1.55 1.69 -5.54
N CYS A 116 -2.59 0.89 -5.37
CA CYS A 116 -2.76 0.02 -4.22
C CYS A 116 -2.58 -1.44 -4.62
N TYR A 117 -1.68 -2.14 -3.96
CA TYR A 117 -1.55 -3.59 -4.08
C TYR A 117 -1.86 -4.27 -2.75
N GLY A 118 -2.41 -5.48 -2.82
CA GLY A 118 -2.46 -6.37 -1.65
C GLY A 118 -3.41 -5.90 -0.55
N LEU A 119 -4.64 -5.54 -0.91
CA LEU A 119 -5.67 -5.06 0.03
C LEU A 119 -6.40 -6.21 0.74
N GLY A 120 -6.50 -7.38 0.10
CA GLY A 120 -7.25 -8.54 0.57
C GLY A 120 -8.76 -8.48 0.30
N SER A 121 -9.48 -9.53 0.69
CA SER A 121 -10.95 -9.58 0.55
C SER A 121 -11.63 -8.72 1.62
N PHE A 122 -12.06 -7.52 1.28
CA PHE A 122 -12.73 -6.57 2.19
C PHE A 122 -14.20 -6.93 2.49
N SER A 123 -14.78 -7.84 1.72
CA SER A 123 -16.11 -8.40 2.00
C SER A 123 -16.07 -9.28 3.25
N THR A 124 -15.03 -10.11 3.35
CA THR A 124 -14.90 -11.14 4.40
C THR A 124 -13.98 -10.71 5.54
N CYS A 125 -12.91 -9.95 5.25
CA CYS A 125 -11.93 -9.51 6.22
C CYS A 125 -12.21 -8.08 6.69
N VAL A 126 -12.38 -7.90 8.00
CA VAL A 126 -12.57 -6.59 8.62
C VAL A 126 -11.34 -5.70 8.42
N ASN A 127 -10.14 -6.26 8.55
CA ASN A 127 -8.91 -5.49 8.37
C ASN A 127 -8.82 -4.93 6.95
N ALA A 128 -8.99 -5.77 5.92
CA ALA A 128 -9.01 -5.35 4.51
C ALA A 128 -10.05 -4.24 4.25
N ARG A 129 -11.18 -4.27 4.96
CA ARG A 129 -12.18 -3.19 4.87
C ARG A 129 -11.71 -1.87 5.42
N TYR A 130 -11.12 -1.84 6.62
CA TYR A 130 -10.57 -0.60 7.17
C TYR A 130 -9.39 -0.08 6.34
N GLN A 131 -8.63 -0.98 5.73
CA GLN A 131 -7.55 -0.65 4.81
C GLN A 131 -8.08 0.06 3.55
N LEU A 132 -9.16 -0.46 2.95
CA LEU A 132 -9.85 0.23 1.85
C LEU A 132 -10.44 1.57 2.29
N ALA A 133 -11.10 1.62 3.44
CA ALA A 133 -11.66 2.85 3.98
C ALA A 133 -10.56 3.92 4.18
N MET A 134 -9.40 3.52 4.71
CA MET A 134 -8.25 4.40 4.87
C MET A 134 -7.68 4.87 3.53
N LEU A 135 -7.57 3.98 2.53
CA LEU A 135 -7.17 4.35 1.17
C LEU A 135 -8.12 5.42 0.60
N LEU A 136 -9.44 5.23 0.70
CA LEU A 136 -10.43 6.18 0.19
C LEU A 136 -10.32 7.55 0.89
N LEU A 137 -10.12 7.55 2.21
CA LEU A 137 -9.91 8.79 2.97
C LEU A 137 -8.58 9.49 2.60
N LEU A 138 -7.55 8.70 2.28
CA LEU A 138 -6.25 9.20 1.82
C LEU A 138 -6.39 9.88 0.46
N LEU A 139 -7.11 9.28 -0.49
CA LEU A 139 -7.39 9.88 -1.80
C LEU A 139 -8.10 11.25 -1.64
N ASP A 140 -9.15 11.32 -0.81
CA ASP A 140 -9.87 12.57 -0.54
C ASP A 140 -8.98 13.64 0.11
N THR A 141 -8.12 13.24 1.04
CA THR A 141 -7.20 14.15 1.74
C THR A 141 -6.16 14.73 0.78
N LEU A 142 -5.62 13.89 -0.10
CA LEU A 142 -4.58 14.28 -1.07
C LEU A 142 -5.14 14.83 -2.37
N LYS A 143 -6.48 14.91 -2.50
CA LYS A 143 -7.18 15.35 -3.72
C LYS A 143 -6.77 14.56 -4.96
N ILE A 144 -6.51 13.27 -4.77
CA ILE A 144 -6.31 12.31 -5.85
C ILE A 144 -7.69 11.88 -6.34
N LEU A 145 -7.96 12.03 -7.63
CA LEU A 145 -9.22 11.56 -8.19
C LEU A 145 -9.27 10.02 -8.14
N PRO A 146 -10.42 9.40 -7.82
CA PRO A 146 -10.54 7.94 -7.79
C PRO A 146 -10.06 7.26 -9.09
N GLU A 147 -10.28 7.91 -10.24
CA GLU A 147 -9.85 7.43 -11.55
C GLU A 147 -8.32 7.47 -11.75
N GLN A 148 -7.59 8.12 -10.85
CA GLN A 148 -6.12 8.09 -10.79
C GLN A 148 -5.60 7.04 -9.82
N CYS A 149 -6.49 6.31 -9.15
CA CYS A 149 -6.13 5.23 -8.24
C CYS A 149 -6.35 3.86 -8.89
N SER A 150 -5.25 3.17 -9.16
CA SER A 150 -5.25 1.78 -9.61
C SER A 150 -5.18 0.83 -8.42
N VAL A 151 -6.01 -0.21 -8.39
CA VAL A 151 -6.04 -1.22 -7.32
C VAL A 151 -5.89 -2.64 -7.88
N TYR A 152 -5.13 -3.47 -7.18
CA TYR A 152 -4.99 -4.89 -7.54
C TYR A 152 -4.75 -5.78 -6.32
N ASP A 153 -5.51 -6.87 -6.27
CA ASP A 153 -5.24 -8.01 -5.41
C ASP A 153 -5.75 -9.28 -6.12
N PRO A 154 -4.94 -10.35 -6.22
CA PRO A 154 -5.39 -11.60 -6.83
C PRO A 154 -6.59 -12.24 -6.12
N VAL A 155 -6.90 -11.85 -4.88
CA VAL A 155 -8.02 -12.41 -4.11
C VAL A 155 -9.34 -11.67 -4.30
N PHE A 156 -9.37 -10.58 -5.07
CA PHE A 156 -10.62 -9.85 -5.32
C PHE A 156 -11.63 -10.73 -6.04
N THR A 157 -12.84 -10.75 -5.52
CA THR A 157 -14.00 -11.37 -6.18
C THR A 157 -14.60 -10.43 -7.23
N PRO A 158 -15.36 -10.94 -8.23
CA PRO A 158 -16.04 -10.08 -9.19
C PRO A 158 -16.94 -9.02 -8.54
N GLY A 159 -17.68 -9.38 -7.48
CA GLY A 159 -18.50 -8.44 -6.73
C GLY A 159 -17.68 -7.36 -6.01
N GLU A 160 -16.48 -7.70 -5.51
CA GLU A 160 -15.56 -6.72 -4.94
C GLU A 160 -15.01 -5.77 -6.01
N CYS A 161 -14.66 -6.29 -7.19
CA CYS A 161 -14.23 -5.45 -8.32
C CYS A 161 -15.30 -4.42 -8.71
N GLU A 162 -16.57 -4.82 -8.78
CA GLU A 162 -17.68 -3.90 -9.07
C GLU A 162 -17.88 -2.86 -7.97
N VAL A 163 -17.73 -3.25 -6.69
CA VAL A 163 -17.79 -2.29 -5.58
C VAL A 163 -16.66 -1.26 -5.67
N LEU A 164 -15.43 -1.69 -5.97
CA LEU A 164 -14.28 -0.80 -6.17
C LEU A 164 -14.49 0.17 -7.35
N GLN A 165 -15.00 -0.33 -8.46
CA GLN A 165 -15.39 0.49 -9.62
C GLN A 165 -16.52 1.47 -9.27
N GLY A 166 -17.46 1.08 -8.41
CA GLY A 166 -18.51 1.95 -7.89
C GLY A 166 -17.96 3.11 -7.03
N PHE A 167 -16.77 2.97 -6.44
CA PHE A 167 -16.04 4.07 -5.80
C PHE A 167 -15.18 4.88 -6.79
N GLY A 168 -15.21 4.56 -8.08
CA GLY A 168 -14.43 5.23 -9.13
C GLY A 168 -12.99 4.73 -9.29
N LEU A 169 -12.60 3.66 -8.58
CA LEU A 169 -11.25 3.12 -8.63
C LEU A 169 -11.03 2.27 -9.89
N ILE A 170 -9.81 2.30 -10.43
CA ILE A 170 -9.41 1.45 -11.55
C ILE A 170 -8.95 0.10 -11.02
N VAL A 171 -9.73 -0.95 -11.25
CA VAL A 171 -9.32 -2.33 -10.92
C VAL A 171 -8.43 -2.87 -12.04
N LEU A 172 -7.18 -3.19 -11.72
CA LEU A 172 -6.27 -3.81 -12.68
C LEU A 172 -6.65 -5.26 -12.92
N THR A 173 -6.56 -5.71 -14.17
CA THR A 173 -6.86 -7.09 -14.57
C THR A 173 -5.62 -7.98 -14.63
N GLU A 174 -4.43 -7.38 -14.60
CA GLU A 174 -3.15 -8.08 -14.75
C GLU A 174 -2.31 -7.97 -13.48
N ASN A 175 -1.65 -9.07 -13.12
CA ASN A 175 -0.67 -9.09 -12.04
C ASN A 175 0.64 -8.45 -12.50
N GLU A 176 0.85 -7.18 -12.15
CA GLU A 176 2.10 -6.48 -12.45
C GLU A 176 3.28 -6.93 -11.56
N GLU A 177 3.04 -7.81 -10.57
CA GLU A 177 4.01 -8.28 -9.57
C GLU A 177 4.74 -7.14 -8.84
N GLY A 178 4.12 -5.96 -8.76
CA GLY A 178 4.71 -4.75 -8.18
C GLY A 178 5.77 -4.08 -9.05
N LYS A 179 5.92 -4.43 -10.34
CA LYS A 179 6.96 -3.89 -11.24
C LYS A 179 6.53 -2.62 -12.00
N ARG A 180 5.50 -1.92 -11.55
CA ARG A 180 4.98 -0.74 -12.23
C ARG A 180 6.04 0.37 -12.28
N PRO A 181 6.43 0.86 -13.47
CA PRO A 181 7.36 1.97 -13.60
C PRO A 181 6.67 3.29 -13.27
N VAL A 182 7.37 4.19 -12.59
CA VAL A 182 6.88 5.55 -12.31
C VAL A 182 7.30 6.51 -13.43
N SER A 183 6.33 7.23 -13.97
CA SER A 183 6.55 8.27 -14.99
C SER A 183 6.22 9.68 -14.48
N ARG A 184 5.56 9.76 -13.33
CA ARG A 184 5.16 10.98 -12.61
C ARG A 184 5.01 10.65 -11.12
N PRO A 185 4.79 11.66 -10.25
CA PRO A 185 4.56 11.43 -8.83
C PRO A 185 3.48 10.38 -8.62
N THR A 186 3.84 9.29 -7.92
CA THR A 186 2.97 8.14 -7.71
C THR A 186 3.08 7.67 -6.26
N LEU A 187 1.92 7.58 -5.62
CA LEU A 187 1.75 7.04 -4.28
C LEU A 187 1.41 5.56 -4.32
N PHE A 188 2.30 4.72 -3.80
CA PHE A 188 2.09 3.29 -3.65
C PHE A 188 1.58 2.95 -2.25
N TYR A 189 0.38 2.40 -2.16
CA TYR A 189 -0.25 1.93 -0.93
C TYR A 189 -0.03 0.41 -0.79
N LEU A 190 0.88 0.00 0.09
CA LEU A 190 1.41 -1.36 0.25
C LEU A 190 1.25 -1.91 1.68
N ILE A 191 0.24 -1.46 2.41
CA ILE A 191 0.14 -1.63 3.86
C ILE A 191 0.03 -3.08 4.36
N HIS A 192 -0.33 -4.05 3.53
CA HIS A 192 -0.30 -5.48 3.90
C HIS A 192 0.46 -6.36 2.90
N CYS A 193 1.31 -5.73 2.09
CA CYS A 193 2.13 -6.41 1.11
C CYS A 193 3.34 -7.13 1.74
N GLY A 194 3.72 -8.26 1.14
CA GLY A 194 4.95 -8.97 1.47
C GLY A 194 6.20 -8.32 0.87
N LYS A 195 7.39 -8.75 1.33
CA LYS A 195 8.72 -8.27 0.89
C LYS A 195 8.87 -8.18 -0.63
N ALA A 196 8.34 -9.17 -1.34
CA ALA A 196 8.50 -9.28 -2.79
C ALA A 196 7.96 -8.06 -3.54
N LEU A 197 6.81 -7.52 -3.14
CA LEU A 197 6.21 -6.36 -3.80
C LEU A 197 7.04 -5.09 -3.59
N TYR A 198 7.50 -4.84 -2.36
CA TYR A 198 8.41 -3.72 -2.09
C TYR A 198 9.72 -3.84 -2.90
N ASN A 199 10.30 -5.04 -2.92
CA ASN A 199 11.55 -5.29 -3.64
C ASN A 199 11.38 -5.08 -5.15
N ASN A 200 10.32 -5.64 -5.74
CA ASN A 200 10.06 -5.52 -7.17
C ASN A 200 9.82 -4.06 -7.58
N LEU A 201 9.06 -3.32 -6.77
CA LEU A 201 8.77 -1.90 -7.00
C LEU A 201 10.02 -1.03 -6.95
N LEU A 202 10.86 -1.24 -5.94
CA LEU A 202 12.12 -0.50 -5.83
C LEU A 202 13.07 -0.89 -6.95
N TRP A 203 13.17 -2.18 -7.26
CA TRP A 203 14.06 -2.68 -8.30
C TRP A 203 13.68 -2.15 -9.70
N SER A 204 12.38 -2.12 -10.04
CA SER A 204 11.92 -1.58 -11.34
C SER A 204 12.11 -0.08 -11.47
N ASN A 205 12.23 0.63 -10.35
CA ASN A 205 12.36 2.09 -10.29
C ASN A 205 13.72 2.55 -9.73
N TRP A 206 14.78 1.73 -9.83
CA TRP A 206 16.07 1.98 -9.18
C TRP A 206 16.92 3.05 -9.89
N SER A 207 16.41 4.28 -9.95
CA SER A 207 17.13 5.47 -10.42
C SER A 207 16.80 6.67 -9.54
N PRO A 208 17.72 7.64 -9.37
CA PRO A 208 17.45 8.83 -8.56
C PRO A 208 16.20 9.61 -9.00
N GLN A 209 15.96 9.67 -10.32
CA GLN A 209 14.80 10.33 -10.88
C GLN A 209 13.50 9.59 -10.54
N ALA A 210 13.44 8.28 -10.82
CA ALA A 210 12.24 7.49 -10.54
C ALA A 210 11.93 7.45 -9.04
N LEU A 211 12.94 7.26 -8.19
CA LEU A 211 12.75 7.24 -6.73
C LEU A 211 12.27 8.60 -6.19
N SER A 212 12.60 9.73 -6.82
CA SER A 212 12.09 11.04 -6.42
C SER A 212 10.59 11.25 -6.72
N TRP A 213 10.01 10.42 -7.59
CA TRP A 213 8.57 10.43 -7.90
C TRP A 213 7.80 9.35 -7.15
N LEU A 214 8.47 8.53 -6.35
CA LEU A 214 7.88 7.35 -5.73
C LEU A 214 7.68 7.58 -4.24
N THR A 215 6.43 7.59 -3.79
CA THR A 215 6.08 7.62 -2.36
C THR A 215 5.45 6.29 -1.97
N ILE A 216 5.88 5.68 -0.86
CA ILE A 216 5.30 4.44 -0.35
C ILE A 216 4.60 4.71 0.99
N VAL A 217 3.32 4.35 1.08
CA VAL A 217 2.58 4.18 2.33
C VAL A 217 2.45 2.69 2.59
N GLY A 218 3.12 2.20 3.62
CA GLY A 218 3.27 0.77 3.84
C GLY A 218 3.63 0.42 5.28
N ASN A 219 3.87 -0.86 5.53
CA ASN A 219 4.47 -1.27 6.80
C ASN A 219 5.88 -0.70 6.93
N SER A 220 6.30 -0.45 8.17
CA SER A 220 7.68 -0.04 8.43
C SER A 220 8.66 -1.06 7.83
N PHE A 221 9.66 -0.59 7.08
CA PHE A 221 10.70 -1.46 6.49
C PHE A 221 11.41 -2.32 7.53
N SER A 222 11.53 -1.86 8.78
CA SER A 222 12.09 -2.64 9.89
C SER A 222 11.24 -3.89 10.19
N SER A 223 9.90 -3.75 10.19
CA SER A 223 8.97 -4.88 10.37
C SER A 223 8.98 -5.84 9.18
N ILE A 224 9.36 -5.34 8.00
CA ILE A 224 9.51 -6.13 6.79
C ILE A 224 10.77 -6.98 6.92
N GLN A 225 11.92 -6.46 7.36
CA GLN A 225 13.18 -7.20 7.46
C GLN A 225 13.07 -8.53 8.25
N GLU A 226 12.18 -8.59 9.24
CA GLU A 226 11.99 -9.74 10.16
C GLU A 226 11.09 -10.88 9.63
N ARG A 227 10.43 -10.75 8.47
CA ARG A 227 9.52 -11.78 7.91
C ARG A 227 10.11 -12.62 6.78
#